data_AF-A0A838QYZ0-F1
#
_entry.id   AF-A0A838QYZ0-F1
#
_cell.length_a   1.000
_cell.length_b   1.000
_cell.length_c   1.000
_cell.angle_alpha   90.00
_cell.angle_beta   90.00
_cell.angle_gamma   90.00
#
_symmetry.space_group_name_H-M   'P 1'
#
loop_
_entity.id
_entity.type
_entity.pdbx_description
1 polymer ?
#
loop_
_entity_poly.entity_id
_entity_poly.type
_entity_poly.pdbx_seq_one_letter_code
_entity_poly.pdbx_strand_id
1 'polypeptide(L)' 'VDRSATRGEMAAQALFVFEHESLLGNAPATKLFDLVTALRVDGNDGAYRPARCVRDYDIVIDESNLPAGISVRQRI' A
#
# COMPACT_ATOMS: atom_id res chain seq x y z
N VAL A 1 -9.77 7.17 -15.42
CA VAL A 1 -10.89 6.80 -14.54
C VAL A 1 -11.73 5.79 -15.29
N ASP A 2 -11.72 4.55 -14.83
CA ASP A 2 -12.66 3.52 -15.31
C ASP A 2 -14.04 3.89 -14.75
N ARG A 3 -15.06 3.96 -15.62
CA ARG A 3 -16.41 4.37 -15.24
C ARG A 3 -17.39 3.44 -15.93
N SER A 4 -17.97 2.53 -15.15
CA SER A 4 -19.16 1.79 -15.55
C SER A 4 -20.30 2.13 -14.60
N ALA A 5 -21.55 1.99 -15.07
CA ALA A 5 -22.74 2.28 -14.27
C ALA A 5 -22.83 1.42 -12.98
N THR A 6 -22.08 0.31 -12.92
CA THR A 6 -22.08 -0.64 -11.81
C THR A 6 -20.89 -0.50 -10.85
N ARG A 7 -19.81 0.19 -11.22
CA ARG A 7 -18.55 0.22 -10.41
C ARG A 7 -18.22 1.55 -9.74
N GLY A 8 -19.06 2.57 -9.90
CA GLY A 8 -18.79 3.89 -9.32
C GLY A 8 -17.49 4.50 -9.87
N GLU A 9 -16.81 5.32 -9.07
CA GLU A 9 -15.50 5.89 -9.40
C GLU A 9 -14.39 5.04 -8.76
N MET A 10 -13.54 4.43 -9.60
CA MET A 10 -12.39 3.66 -9.16
C MET A 10 -11.10 4.34 -9.62
N ALA A 11 -10.18 4.53 -8.68
CA ALA A 11 -8.83 5.01 -8.94
C ALA A 11 -7.83 4.25 -8.07
N ALA A 12 -6.68 3.90 -8.66
CA ALA A 12 -5.55 3.38 -7.90
C ALA A 12 -5.04 4.46 -6.93
N GLN A 13 -4.80 4.08 -5.68
CA GLN A 13 -4.45 5.01 -4.60
C GLN A 13 -2.97 4.96 -4.22
N ALA A 14 -2.33 3.80 -4.38
CA ALA A 14 -0.90 3.60 -4.18
C ALA A 14 -0.46 2.36 -4.96
N LEU A 15 0.75 2.39 -5.51
CA LEU A 15 1.40 1.23 -6.12
C LEU A 15 2.83 1.10 -5.57
N PHE A 16 3.08 -0.01 -4.87
CA PHE A 16 4.42 -0.41 -4.44
C PHE A 16 4.92 -1.53 -5.33
N VAL A 17 6.09 -1.32 -5.94
CA VAL A 17 6.77 -2.31 -6.77
C VAL A 17 7.99 -2.82 -6.00
N PHE A 18 8.04 -4.13 -5.77
CA PHE A 18 9.20 -4.81 -5.22
C PHE A 18 10.02 -5.41 -6.37
N GLU A 19 11.25 -4.92 -6.52
CA GLU A 19 12.19 -5.36 -7.56
C GLU A 19 13.24 -6.28 -6.90
N HIS A 20 13.32 -7.52 -7.38
CA HIS A 20 14.30 -8.51 -6.93
C HIS A 20 15.55 -8.45 -7.82
N GLU A 21 16.74 -8.51 -7.23
CA GLU A 21 18.00 -8.60 -7.97
C GLU A 21 18.21 -9.97 -8.65
N SER A 22 17.67 -11.04 -8.05
CA SER A 22 17.78 -12.41 -8.55
C SER A 22 16.55 -12.83 -9.35
N LEU A 23 16.78 -13.57 -10.44
CA LEU A 23 15.72 -14.18 -11.25
C LEU A 23 14.87 -15.19 -10.47
N LEU A 24 15.42 -15.82 -9.44
CA LEU A 24 14.71 -16.77 -8.58
C LEU A 24 14.03 -16.09 -7.37
N GLY A 25 14.24 -14.77 -7.21
CA GLY A 25 13.77 -14.00 -6.06
C GLY A 25 14.75 -14.00 -4.88
N ASN A 26 14.82 -12.86 -4.18
CA ASN A 26 15.64 -12.65 -2.99
C ASN A 26 14.88 -12.83 -1.67
N ALA A 27 13.55 -12.72 -1.68
CA ALA A 27 12.71 -12.82 -0.49
C ALA A 27 11.34 -13.42 -0.83
N PRO A 28 10.67 -14.12 0.11
CA PRO A 28 9.30 -14.58 -0.08
C PRO A 28 8.32 -13.41 -0.24
N ALA A 29 7.36 -13.53 -1.15
CA ALA A 29 6.36 -12.48 -1.41
C ALA A 29 5.56 -12.10 -0.16
N THR A 30 5.19 -13.06 0.69
CA THR A 30 4.48 -12.80 1.95
C THR A 30 5.23 -11.80 2.83
N LYS A 31 6.55 -11.97 2.97
CA LYS A 31 7.38 -11.07 3.78
C LYS A 31 7.39 -9.64 3.21
N LEU A 32 7.29 -9.49 1.89
CA LEU A 32 7.26 -8.18 1.24
C LEU A 32 5.89 -7.51 1.42
N PHE A 33 4.80 -8.27 1.38
CA PHE A 33 3.47 -7.73 1.63
C PHE A 33 3.25 -7.30 3.09
N ASP A 34 3.89 -7.98 4.05
CA ASP A 34 3.85 -7.59 5.47
C ASP A 34 4.50 -6.21 5.72
N LEU A 35 5.36 -5.73 4.82
CA LEU A 35 5.97 -4.40 4.92
C LEU A 35 4.99 -3.27 4.57
N VAL A 36 3.88 -3.57 3.88
CA VAL A 36 2.90 -2.57 3.46
C VAL A 36 1.72 -2.58 4.43
N THR A 37 1.47 -1.44 5.07
CA THR A 37 0.35 -1.28 6.00
C THR A 37 -0.53 -0.11 5.59
N ALA A 38 -1.85 -0.31 5.64
CA ALA A 38 -2.84 0.76 5.54
C ALA A 38 -3.39 1.07 6.93
N LEU A 39 -2.85 2.11 7.57
CA LEU A 39 -3.24 2.54 8.90
C LEU A 39 -4.46 3.46 8.80
N ARG A 40 -5.42 3.32 9.73
CA ARG A 40 -6.52 4.28 9.84
C ARG A 40 -6.00 5.57 10.43
N VAL A 41 -6.33 6.68 9.78
CA VAL A 41 -6.20 8.00 10.38
C VAL A 41 -7.49 8.25 11.15
N ASP A 42 -7.43 8.16 12.48
CA ASP A 42 -8.54 8.58 13.33
C ASP A 42 -8.63 10.11 13.34
N GLY A 43 -9.84 10.64 13.48
CA GLY A 43 -10.04 12.08 13.62
C GLY A 43 -9.35 12.60 14.89
N ASN A 44 -8.97 13.89 14.90
CA ASN A 44 -8.33 14.56 16.05
C ASN A 44 -9.09 14.43 17.39
N ASP A 45 -10.32 13.92 17.37
CA ASP A 45 -11.21 13.73 18.52
C ASP A 45 -11.29 12.27 19.03
N GLY A 46 -10.50 11.35 18.48
CA GLY A 46 -10.43 9.95 18.95
C GLY A 46 -11.71 9.14 18.71
N ALA A 47 -12.67 9.68 17.95
CA ALA A 47 -13.92 9.01 17.64
C ALA A 47 -13.76 8.11 16.40
N TYR A 48 -14.05 6.82 16.54
CA TYR A 48 -14.04 5.87 15.43
C TYR A 48 -15.19 6.18 14.46
N ARG A 49 -14.83 6.61 13.23
CA ARG A 49 -15.78 6.91 12.15
C ARG A 49 -15.61 5.92 10.99
N PRO A 50 -16.69 5.57 10.27
CA PRO A 50 -16.57 4.81 9.03
C PRO A 50 -15.71 5.59 8.02
N ALA A 51 -14.72 4.92 7.41
CA ALA A 51 -13.95 5.53 6.32
C ALA A 51 -14.85 5.82 5.12
N ARG A 52 -14.62 6.96 4.47
CA ARG A 52 -15.35 7.43 3.30
C ARG A 52 -14.44 7.78 2.14
N CYS A 53 -13.14 8.00 2.38
CA CYS A 53 -12.18 8.28 1.33
C CYS A 53 -10.78 7.73 1.65
N VAL A 54 -9.89 7.72 0.66
CA VAL A 54 -8.49 7.28 0.82
C VAL A 54 -7.75 8.06 1.91
N ARG A 55 -8.09 9.35 2.11
CA ARG A 55 -7.42 10.23 3.08
C ARG A 55 -7.69 9.82 4.54
N ASP A 56 -8.65 8.93 4.77
CA ASP A 56 -8.89 8.32 6.08
C ASP A 56 -7.89 7.18 6.38
N TYR A 57 -6.95 6.94 5.46
CA TYR A 57 -5.87 5.97 5.58
C TYR A 57 -4.52 6.62 5.31
N ASP A 58 -3.51 6.15 6.05
CA ASP A 58 -2.11 6.37 5.76
C ASP A 58 -1.52 5.04 5.25
N ILE A 59 -1.06 5.02 4.01
CA ILE A 59 -0.54 3.82 3.35
C ILE A 59 0.99 3.91 3.38
N VAL A 60 1.60 3.12 4.26
CA VAL A 60 3.02 3.17 4.56
C VAL A 60 3.72 1.87 4.19
N ILE A 61 5.00 1.98 3.85
CA ILE A 61 5.89 0.85 3.66
C ILE A 61 7.05 0.92 4.68
N ASP A 62 7.31 -0.18 5.36
CA ASP A 62 8.43 -0.30 6.27
C ASP A 62 9.74 -0.56 5.51
N GLU A 63 10.40 0.52 5.09
CA GLU A 63 11.70 0.45 4.41
C GLU A 63 12.84 0.02 5.35
N SER A 64 12.66 0.09 6.67
CA SER A 64 13.71 -0.27 7.63
C SER A 64 13.92 -1.78 7.70
N ASN A 65 12.86 -2.55 7.45
CA ASN A 65 12.86 -4.01 7.47
C ASN A 65 12.99 -4.65 6.07
N LEU A 66 13.43 -3.87 5.07
CA LEU A 66 13.58 -4.35 3.70
C LEU A 66 14.65 -5.47 3.61
N PRO A 67 14.30 -6.65 3.07
CA PRO A 67 15.28 -7.72 2.87
C PRO A 67 16.38 -7.32 1.88
N ALA A 68 17.57 -7.89 2.05
CA ALA A 68 18.70 -7.66 1.14
C ALA A 68 18.37 -8.11 -0.30
N GLY A 69 18.81 -7.32 -1.28
CA GLY A 69 18.59 -7.57 -2.71
C GLY A 69 17.16 -7.34 -3.18
N ILE A 70 16.39 -6.58 -2.41
CA ILE A 70 15.08 -6.01 -2.80
C ILE A 70 15.24 -4.50 -2.91
N SER A 71 14.64 -3.91 -3.93
CA SER A 71 14.42 -2.46 -3.98
C SER A 71 12.94 -2.16 -4.14
N VAL A 72 12.50 -1.03 -3.60
CA VAL A 72 11.10 -0.61 -3.63
C VAL A 72 10.96 0.64 -4.48
N ARG A 73 9.92 0.68 -5.31
CA ARG A 73 9.50 1.88 -6.02
C ARG A 73 8.03 2.16 -5.73
N GLN A 74 7.76 3.31 -5.12
CA GLN A 74 6.41 3.83 -5.04
C GLN A 74 6.04 4.57 -6.33
N ARG A 75 4.83 4.34 -6.81
CA ARG A 75 4.22 4.98 -7.97
C ARG A 75 2.76 5.31 -7.63
N ILE A 76 2.25 6.38 -8.25
CA ILE A 76 0.93 7.00 -7.98
C ILE A 76 0.92 7.82 -6.69
#